data_AF-Q2SI65-F1
#
_entry.id   AF-Q2SI65-F1
#
_cell.length_a   1.000
_cell.length_b   1.000
_cell.length_c   1.000
_cell.angle_alpha   90.00
_cell.angle_beta   90.00
_cell.angle_gamma   90.00
#
_symmetry.space_group_name_H-M   'P 1'
#
loop_
_entity.id
_entity.type
_entity.pdbx_description
1 polymer ?
#
loop_
_entity_poly.entity_id
_entity_poly.type
_entity_poly.pdbx_seq_one_letter_code
_entity_poly.pdbx_strand_id
1 'polypeptide(L)'
;MATQATYSRTPSAFNHPAAAALKFKPREKFPVRRLPYVGFAKRRSGLCYWNVPPSGGYFGGQETGEALARIYLKHVNDQGRDYGGHLQHVVLDMFGCDRDGTPERDALRGQVVGFFCELEKFLAAAMKAVDVGVSDEDAQALLKRANDFLHFDEAAYMASLHKLDEQG
;
A
#
# COMPACT_ATOMS: atom_id res chain seq x y z
N MET A 1 -6.98 32.69 2.84
CA MET A 1 -7.30 31.26 3.00
C MET A 1 -6.18 30.64 3.80
N ALA A 2 -6.49 30.05 4.96
CA ALA A 2 -5.50 29.56 5.90
C ALA A 2 -4.80 28.32 5.33
N THR A 3 -3.48 28.40 5.27
CA THR A 3 -2.55 27.30 5.01
C THR A 3 -2.79 26.22 6.06
N GLN A 4 -3.39 25.10 5.66
CA GLN A 4 -3.40 23.90 6.50
C GLN A 4 -1.97 23.41 6.61
N ALA A 5 -1.47 23.42 7.84
CA ALA A 5 -0.17 22.88 8.18
C ALA A 5 -0.10 21.42 7.72
N THR A 6 0.86 21.14 6.86
CA THR A 6 1.32 19.79 6.58
C THR A 6 1.77 19.18 7.90
N TYR A 7 1.00 18.22 8.43
CA TYR A 7 1.40 17.36 9.54
C TYR A 7 2.49 16.38 9.07
N SER A 8 3.60 16.93 8.58
CA SER A 8 4.81 16.16 8.30
C SER A 8 5.62 16.09 9.60
N ARG A 9 5.23 15.15 10.47
CA ARG A 9 6.12 14.59 11.48
C ARG A 9 5.67 13.16 11.71
N THR A 10 6.35 12.18 11.12
CA THR A 10 6.46 10.87 11.76
C THR A 10 7.23 11.12 13.07
N PRO A 11 6.60 11.10 14.24
CA PRO A 11 7.37 11.13 15.46
C PRO A 11 7.81 9.69 15.60
N SER A 12 9.06 9.40 15.25
CA SER A 12 9.74 8.15 15.63
C SER A 12 9.52 7.79 17.11
N ALA A 13 9.10 8.75 17.95
CA ALA A 13 8.65 8.60 19.32
C ALA A 13 7.44 7.67 19.52
N PHE A 14 6.62 7.42 18.50
CA PHE A 14 5.45 6.54 18.58
C PHE A 14 5.62 5.28 17.74
N ASN A 15 6.81 4.67 17.70
CA ASN A 15 7.02 3.41 16.96
C ASN A 15 6.96 2.20 17.90
N HIS A 16 6.14 1.21 17.53
CA HIS A 16 6.09 -0.10 18.18
C HIS A 16 6.91 -1.14 17.39
N PRO A 17 7.74 -1.97 18.05
CA PRO A 17 8.64 -2.93 17.38
C PRO A 17 7.96 -4.16 16.74
N ALA A 18 6.63 -4.25 16.72
CA ALA A 18 5.95 -5.54 16.54
C ALA A 18 5.69 -5.95 15.07
N ALA A 19 5.58 -5.01 14.14
CA ALA A 19 5.23 -5.36 12.76
C ALA A 19 6.46 -5.86 11.97
N ALA A 20 6.28 -6.87 11.11
CA ALA A 20 7.36 -7.30 10.23
C ALA A 20 7.59 -6.25 9.13
N ALA A 21 8.83 -5.75 9.00
CA ALA A 21 9.18 -4.77 7.97
C ALA A 21 9.09 -5.37 6.56
N LEU A 22 8.49 -4.61 5.65
CA LEU A 22 8.46 -4.88 4.22
C LEU A 22 9.83 -4.63 3.59
N LYS A 23 10.18 -5.44 2.58
CA LYS A 23 11.49 -5.38 1.90
C LYS A 23 11.35 -5.65 0.42
N PHE A 24 12.01 -4.85 -0.42
CA PHE A 24 12.16 -5.16 -1.85
C PHE A 24 12.88 -6.49 -2.06
N LYS A 25 12.57 -7.14 -3.18
CA LYS A 25 13.15 -8.45 -3.55
C LYS A 25 13.82 -8.33 -4.91
N PRO A 26 14.94 -7.60 -5.03
CA PRO A 26 15.50 -7.20 -6.34
C PRO A 26 15.95 -8.38 -7.21
N ARG A 27 16.25 -9.54 -6.60
CA ARG A 27 16.70 -10.75 -7.29
C ARG A 27 15.54 -11.63 -7.79
N GLU A 28 14.29 -11.24 -7.58
CA GLU A 28 13.14 -11.98 -8.11
C GLU A 28 13.09 -11.93 -9.64
N LYS A 29 12.80 -13.10 -10.23
CA LYS A 29 12.77 -13.26 -11.69
C LYS A 29 11.71 -12.39 -12.34
N PHE A 30 10.52 -12.37 -11.75
CA PHE A 30 9.37 -11.61 -12.26
C PHE A 30 9.37 -10.21 -11.64
N PRO A 31 9.33 -9.12 -12.43
CA PRO A 31 9.38 -7.75 -11.93
C PRO A 31 8.34 -7.48 -10.82
N VAL A 32 7.12 -7.96 -10.99
CA VAL A 32 6.03 -7.82 -10.01
C VAL A 32 6.35 -8.40 -8.64
N ARG A 33 7.16 -9.46 -8.58
CA ARG A 33 7.54 -10.11 -7.31
C ARG A 33 8.66 -9.36 -6.59
N ARG A 34 9.28 -8.37 -7.24
CA ARG A 34 10.29 -7.49 -6.63
C ARG A 34 9.67 -6.48 -5.67
N LEU A 35 8.38 -6.18 -5.84
CA LEU A 35 7.61 -5.27 -5.00
C LEU A 35 7.57 -5.75 -3.54
N PRO A 36 7.64 -4.82 -2.57
CA PRO A 36 7.93 -5.17 -1.18
C PRO A 36 6.75 -5.84 -0.46
N TYR A 37 5.55 -5.64 -0.99
CA TYR A 37 4.28 -6.18 -0.49
C TYR A 37 3.80 -7.41 -1.28
N VAL A 38 4.52 -7.88 -2.30
CA VAL A 38 4.16 -9.09 -3.05
C VAL A 38 4.92 -10.28 -2.50
N GLY A 39 4.25 -11.36 -2.12
CA GLY A 39 4.91 -12.58 -1.62
C GLY A 39 3.94 -13.70 -1.30
N PHE A 40 4.43 -14.86 -0.88
CA PHE A 40 3.55 -15.96 -0.48
C PHE A 40 2.78 -15.61 0.79
N ALA A 41 1.46 -15.84 0.77
CA ALA A 41 0.64 -15.64 1.94
C ALA A 41 0.94 -16.70 3.00
N LYS A 42 0.92 -16.30 4.28
CA LYS A 42 1.14 -17.24 5.39
C LYS A 42 -0.05 -18.20 5.62
N ARG A 43 -1.25 -17.80 5.21
CA ARG A 43 -2.53 -18.49 5.53
C ARG A 43 -3.33 -18.99 4.33
N ARG A 44 -2.89 -18.70 3.10
CA ARG A 44 -3.51 -19.21 1.87
C ARG A 44 -2.43 -19.73 0.92
N SER A 45 -2.78 -20.70 0.10
CA SER A 45 -1.89 -21.19 -0.95
C SER A 45 -1.76 -20.14 -2.05
N GLY A 46 -0.52 -19.90 -2.50
CA GLY A 46 -0.24 -19.04 -3.65
C GLY A 46 0.31 -17.66 -3.31
N LEU A 47 0.41 -16.85 -4.37
CA LEU A 47 1.01 -15.53 -4.33
C LEU A 47 0.00 -14.50 -3.83
N CYS A 48 0.44 -13.65 -2.90
CA CYS A 48 -0.28 -12.49 -2.41
C CYS A 48 0.33 -11.22 -2.98
N TYR A 49 -0.52 -10.40 -3.56
CA TYR A 49 -0.25 -9.09 -4.11
C TYR A 49 -0.49 -7.97 -3.10
N TRP A 50 -1.07 -8.26 -1.93
CA TRP A 50 -1.10 -7.35 -0.77
C TRP A 50 -0.73 -8.06 0.54
N ASN A 51 0.54 -8.42 0.68
CA ASN A 51 1.09 -9.07 1.87
C ASN A 51 1.58 -8.02 2.89
N VAL A 52 0.71 -7.08 3.24
CA VAL A 52 1.00 -5.99 4.18
C VAL A 52 0.34 -6.29 5.51
N PRO A 53 1.06 -6.23 6.65
CA PRO A 53 0.45 -6.40 7.97
C PRO A 53 -0.61 -5.32 8.25
N PRO A 54 -1.79 -5.66 8.80
CA PRO A 54 -2.78 -4.68 9.22
C PRO A 54 -2.37 -4.09 10.59
N SER A 55 -1.33 -3.25 10.59
CA SER A 55 -0.80 -2.55 11.77
C SER A 55 -0.64 -1.05 11.49
N GLY A 56 -0.36 -0.25 12.53
CA GLY A 56 -0.21 1.20 12.39
C GLY A 56 -1.47 2.01 12.67
N GLY A 57 -2.61 1.37 12.95
CA GLY A 57 -3.90 2.05 13.08
C GLY A 57 -4.41 2.59 11.75
N TYR A 58 -5.41 3.48 11.80
CA TYR A 58 -5.97 4.12 10.60
C TYR A 58 -4.95 5.04 9.93
N PHE A 59 -4.27 5.91 10.68
CA PHE A 59 -3.29 6.85 10.15
C PHE A 59 -2.07 6.13 9.58
N GLY A 60 -1.52 5.17 10.33
CA GLY A 60 -0.41 4.37 9.83
C GLY A 60 -0.81 3.54 8.62
N GLY A 61 -2.03 3.01 8.59
CA GLY A 61 -2.57 2.29 7.45
C GLY A 61 -2.70 3.16 6.19
N GLN A 62 -3.24 4.37 6.30
CA GLN A 62 -3.39 5.31 5.18
C GLN A 62 -2.02 5.75 4.63
N GLU A 63 -1.10 6.15 5.49
CA GLU A 63 0.25 6.55 5.11
C GLU A 63 1.05 5.41 4.48
N THR A 64 0.94 4.19 5.02
CA THR A 64 1.52 2.99 4.44
C THR A 64 0.93 2.73 3.05
N GLY A 65 -0.39 2.80 2.92
CA GLY A 65 -1.10 2.59 1.67
C GLY A 65 -0.63 3.54 0.57
N GLU A 66 -0.52 4.84 0.89
CA GLU A 66 -0.05 5.85 -0.05
C GLU A 66 1.40 5.61 -0.49
N ALA A 67 2.31 5.36 0.46
CA ALA A 67 3.70 5.12 0.15
C ALA A 67 3.88 3.88 -0.76
N LEU A 68 3.15 2.80 -0.49
CA LEU A 68 3.19 1.59 -1.32
C LEU A 68 2.52 1.79 -2.69
N ALA A 69 1.46 2.59 -2.77
CA ALA A 69 0.83 2.97 -4.04
C ALA A 69 1.80 3.77 -4.92
N ARG A 70 2.59 4.68 -4.34
CA ARG A 70 3.63 5.40 -5.10
C ARG A 70 4.73 4.48 -5.62
N ILE A 71 5.18 3.51 -4.82
CA ILE A 71 6.10 2.45 -5.27
C ILE A 71 5.51 1.66 -6.44
N TYR A 72 4.22 1.33 -6.39
CA TYR A 72 3.52 0.66 -7.50
C TYR A 72 3.48 1.51 -8.76
N LEU A 73 3.14 2.80 -8.65
CA LEU A 73 3.10 3.70 -9.81
C LEU A 73 4.48 3.85 -10.46
N LYS A 74 5.55 3.91 -9.65
CA LYS A 74 6.92 3.87 -10.15
C LYS A 74 7.21 2.58 -10.91
N HIS A 75 6.79 1.43 -10.36
CA HIS A 75 6.93 0.15 -11.03
C HIS A 75 6.20 0.11 -12.38
N VAL A 76 4.98 0.63 -12.45
CA VAL A 76 4.22 0.73 -13.71
C VAL A 76 4.90 1.67 -14.71
N ASN A 77 5.49 2.77 -14.24
CA ASN A 77 6.27 3.67 -15.09
C ASN A 77 7.51 2.97 -15.68
N ASP A 78 8.26 2.23 -14.85
CA ASP A 78 9.53 1.65 -15.24
C ASP A 78 9.39 0.35 -16.05
N GLN A 79 8.37 -0.46 -15.76
CA GLN A 79 8.20 -1.81 -16.33
C GLN A 79 6.98 -1.91 -17.25
N GLY A 80 6.11 -0.90 -17.26
CA GLY A 80 4.78 -0.99 -17.85
C GLY A 80 3.80 -1.76 -16.97
N ARG A 81 2.60 -1.98 -17.50
CA ARG A 81 1.57 -2.77 -16.82
C ARG A 81 1.80 -4.27 -17.07
N ASP A 82 1.47 -5.10 -16.07
CA ASP A 82 1.45 -6.55 -16.23
C ASP A 82 0.24 -7.05 -17.03
N TYR A 83 0.43 -8.14 -17.79
CA TYR A 83 -0.68 -8.86 -18.40
C TYR A 83 -1.49 -9.58 -17.32
N GLY A 84 -2.75 -9.16 -17.14
CA GLY A 84 -3.65 -9.75 -16.15
C GLY A 84 -3.89 -8.89 -14.91
N GLY A 85 -3.40 -7.64 -14.90
CA GLY A 85 -3.74 -6.54 -13.98
C GLY A 85 -3.34 -6.71 -12.52
N HIS A 86 -2.34 -5.94 -12.09
CA HIS A 86 -1.83 -5.96 -10.73
C HIS A 86 -2.83 -5.37 -9.72
N LEU A 87 -3.52 -4.31 -10.12
CA LEU A 87 -4.35 -3.52 -9.21
C LEU A 87 -5.55 -4.32 -8.71
N GLN A 88 -6.20 -5.12 -9.56
CA GLN A 88 -7.25 -6.01 -9.08
C GLN A 88 -6.74 -7.02 -8.05
N HIS A 89 -5.54 -7.55 -8.21
CA HIS A 89 -5.01 -8.57 -7.29
C HIS A 89 -4.69 -7.94 -5.93
N VAL A 90 -4.16 -6.72 -5.92
CA VAL A 90 -3.99 -5.91 -4.71
C VAL A 90 -5.34 -5.75 -3.99
N VAL A 91 -6.38 -5.31 -4.69
CA VAL A 91 -7.69 -5.04 -4.07
C VAL A 91 -8.37 -6.31 -3.57
N LEU A 92 -8.32 -7.39 -4.35
CA LEU A 92 -8.86 -8.68 -3.90
C LEU A 92 -8.20 -9.14 -2.59
N ASP A 93 -6.90 -8.91 -2.46
CA ASP A 93 -6.14 -9.28 -1.27
C ASP A 93 -6.41 -8.35 -0.08
N MET A 94 -6.56 -7.04 -0.32
CA MET A 94 -6.94 -6.07 0.72
C MET A 94 -8.29 -6.41 1.36
N PHE A 95 -9.27 -6.83 0.54
CA PHE A 95 -10.64 -7.11 1.00
C PHE A 95 -10.91 -8.59 1.28
N GLY A 96 -9.91 -9.47 1.16
CA GLY A 96 -10.09 -10.90 1.40
C GLY A 96 -11.14 -11.53 0.48
N CYS A 97 -11.22 -11.08 -0.78
CA CYS A 97 -12.13 -11.60 -1.80
C CYS A 97 -11.63 -12.94 -2.37
N ASP A 98 -11.39 -13.90 -1.48
CA ASP A 98 -10.97 -15.25 -1.84
C ASP A 98 -12.13 -16.02 -2.49
N ARG A 99 -11.78 -17.06 -3.27
CA ARG A 99 -12.77 -17.97 -3.85
C ARG A 99 -13.32 -18.88 -2.75
N ASP A 100 -14.57 -18.69 -2.41
CA ASP A 100 -15.28 -19.56 -1.47
C ASP A 100 -16.44 -20.34 -2.11
N GLY A 101 -16.67 -20.13 -3.41
CA GLY A 101 -17.57 -20.92 -4.23
C GLY A 101 -19.03 -20.49 -4.22
N THR A 102 -19.37 -19.35 -3.61
CA THR A 102 -20.74 -18.80 -3.70
C THR A 102 -20.91 -17.93 -4.96
N PRO A 103 -22.04 -18.03 -5.69
CA PRO A 103 -22.28 -17.23 -6.89
C PRO A 103 -22.18 -15.71 -6.64
N GLU A 104 -22.68 -15.24 -5.49
CA GLU A 104 -22.66 -13.82 -5.13
C GLU A 104 -21.24 -13.31 -4.91
N ARG A 105 -20.36 -14.09 -4.27
CA ARG A 105 -18.96 -13.69 -4.08
C ARG A 105 -18.14 -13.83 -5.35
N ASP A 106 -18.43 -14.81 -6.19
CA ASP A 106 -17.83 -14.90 -7.52
C ASP A 106 -18.22 -13.70 -8.39
N ALA A 107 -19.47 -13.24 -8.29
CA ALA A 107 -19.94 -12.02 -8.95
C ALA A 107 -19.22 -10.77 -8.42
N LEU A 108 -19.13 -10.60 -7.09
CA LEU A 108 -18.39 -9.49 -6.46
C LEU A 108 -16.92 -9.49 -6.90
N ARG A 109 -16.27 -10.65 -6.87
CA ARG A 109 -14.89 -10.82 -7.32
C ARG A 109 -14.75 -10.44 -8.80
N GLY A 110 -15.69 -10.86 -9.64
CA GLY A 110 -15.75 -10.46 -11.05
C GLY A 110 -15.89 -8.94 -11.23
N GLN A 111 -16.74 -8.28 -10.44
CA GLN A 111 -16.92 -6.82 -10.44
C GLN A 111 -15.63 -6.09 -10.06
N VAL A 112 -14.97 -6.52 -8.98
CA VAL A 112 -13.66 -5.97 -8.55
C VAL A 112 -12.62 -6.15 -9.65
N VAL A 113 -12.49 -7.36 -10.21
CA VAL A 113 -11.52 -7.64 -11.27
C VAL A 113 -11.79 -6.77 -12.49
N GLY A 114 -13.04 -6.69 -12.98
CA GLY A 114 -13.39 -5.91 -14.15
C GLY A 114 -13.14 -4.42 -13.97
N PHE A 115 -13.56 -3.86 -12.83
CA PHE A 115 -13.44 -2.44 -12.55
C PHE A 115 -11.97 -2.00 -12.44
N PHE A 116 -11.17 -2.69 -11.63
CA PHE A 116 -9.77 -2.32 -11.43
C PHE A 116 -8.88 -2.68 -12.63
N CYS A 117 -9.25 -3.69 -13.43
CA CYS A 117 -8.62 -3.94 -14.73
C CYS A 117 -8.67 -2.71 -15.62
N GLU A 118 -9.85 -2.08 -15.76
CA GLU A 118 -10.02 -0.90 -16.61
C GLU A 118 -9.25 0.30 -16.05
N LEU A 119 -9.38 0.57 -14.74
CA LEU A 119 -8.65 1.67 -14.10
C LEU A 119 -7.13 1.54 -14.29
N GLU A 120 -6.57 0.34 -14.17
CA GLU A 120 -5.13 0.11 -14.37
C GLU A 120 -4.67 0.43 -15.80
N LYS A 121 -5.54 0.25 -16.83
CA LYS A 121 -5.19 0.66 -18.20
C LYS A 121 -5.04 2.17 -18.30
N PHE A 122 -5.98 2.91 -17.71
CA PHE A 122 -5.93 4.37 -17.69
C PHE A 122 -4.75 4.88 -16.86
N LEU A 123 -4.47 4.27 -15.71
CA LEU A 123 -3.29 4.60 -14.90
C LEU A 123 -2.00 4.38 -15.69
N ALA A 124 -1.83 3.23 -16.33
CA ALA A 124 -0.64 2.94 -17.12
C ALA A 124 -0.47 3.90 -18.32
N ALA A 125 -1.57 4.34 -18.93
CA ALA A 125 -1.54 5.36 -19.98
C ALA A 125 -1.16 6.74 -19.41
N ALA A 126 -1.74 7.13 -18.27
CA ALA A 126 -1.44 8.39 -17.60
C ALA A 126 0.03 8.48 -17.17
N MET A 127 0.60 7.41 -16.61
CA MET A 127 2.02 7.35 -16.24
C MET A 127 2.96 7.59 -17.42
N LYS A 128 2.55 7.27 -18.65
CA LYS A 128 3.34 7.53 -19.86
C LYS A 128 3.14 8.94 -20.43
N ALA A 129 1.99 9.54 -20.18
CA ALA A 129 1.57 10.80 -20.79
C ALA A 129 1.93 12.02 -19.94
N VAL A 130 1.99 11.86 -18.62
CA VAL A 130 2.21 12.95 -17.67
C VAL A 130 3.30 12.54 -16.69
N ASP A 131 4.34 13.35 -16.59
CA ASP A 131 5.29 13.22 -15.48
C ASP A 131 4.64 13.76 -14.20
N VAL A 132 4.06 12.85 -13.43
CA VAL A 132 3.42 13.13 -12.14
C VAL A 132 4.44 13.17 -10.99
N GLY A 133 5.74 13.28 -11.29
CA GLY A 133 6.83 13.39 -10.31
C GLY A 133 7.16 12.08 -9.59
N VAL A 134 6.62 10.95 -10.04
CA VAL A 134 6.86 9.60 -9.47
C VAL A 134 8.20 9.02 -9.96
N SER A 135 8.67 9.50 -11.10
CA SER A 135 9.96 9.16 -11.71
C SER A 135 11.14 9.50 -10.78
N ASP A 136 11.08 10.65 -10.11
CA ASP A 136 12.14 11.19 -9.25
C ASP A 136 12.07 10.71 -7.79
N GLU A 137 10.97 10.06 -7.38
CA GLU A 137 10.84 9.58 -6.01
C GLU A 137 11.81 8.43 -5.70
N ASP A 138 12.47 8.50 -4.55
CA ASP A 138 13.29 7.43 -4.02
C ASP A 138 12.42 6.30 -3.45
N ALA A 139 12.40 5.17 -4.14
CA ALA A 139 11.65 3.99 -3.74
C ALA A 139 12.07 3.45 -2.36
N GLN A 140 13.34 3.63 -1.95
CA GLN A 140 13.79 3.24 -0.61
C GLN A 140 13.25 4.19 0.46
N ALA A 141 13.20 5.50 0.18
CA ALA A 141 12.58 6.47 1.08
C ALA A 141 11.09 6.20 1.26
N LEU A 142 10.36 5.89 0.18
CA LEU A 142 8.96 5.48 0.23
C LEU A 142 8.78 4.19 1.04
N LEU A 143 9.63 3.18 0.84
CA LEU A 143 9.56 1.93 1.61
C LEU A 143 9.87 2.17 3.09
N LYS A 144 10.83 3.06 3.39
CA LYS A 144 11.11 3.47 4.76
C LYS A 144 9.88 4.13 5.39
N ARG A 145 9.25 5.08 4.71
CA ARG A 145 7.99 5.72 5.18
C ARG A 145 6.92 4.68 5.46
N ALA A 146 6.68 3.75 4.53
CA ALA A 146 5.72 2.67 4.71
C ALA A 146 6.01 1.84 5.97
N ASN A 147 7.28 1.45 6.18
CA ASN A 147 7.67 0.69 7.37
C ASN A 147 7.54 1.51 8.66
N ASP A 148 7.94 2.78 8.67
CA ASP A 148 7.80 3.66 9.83
C ASP A 148 6.33 3.73 10.27
N PHE A 149 5.40 3.84 9.32
CA PHE A 149 3.95 3.92 9.60
C PHE A 149 3.28 2.57 9.90
N LEU A 150 3.79 1.45 9.39
CA LEU A 150 3.39 0.12 9.85
C LEU A 150 3.71 -0.09 11.33
N HIS A 151 4.76 0.57 11.83
CA HIS A 151 5.16 0.57 13.23
C HIS A 151 4.50 1.68 14.04
N PHE A 152 3.66 2.53 13.46
CA PHE A 152 3.06 3.64 14.18
C PHE A 152 2.12 3.18 15.30
N ASP A 153 2.31 3.72 16.49
CA ASP A 153 1.49 3.53 17.67
C ASP A 153 0.46 4.65 17.74
N GLU A 154 -0.63 4.45 16.99
CA GLU A 154 -1.75 5.39 16.95
C GLU A 154 -2.38 5.58 18.34
N ALA A 155 -2.43 4.54 19.17
CA ALA A 155 -3.00 4.65 20.51
C ALA A 155 -2.16 5.58 21.40
N ALA A 156 -0.83 5.43 21.38
CA ALA A 156 0.08 6.32 22.09
C ALA A 156 0.02 7.76 21.55
N TYR A 157 -0.09 7.93 20.23
CA TYR A 157 -0.26 9.24 19.61
C TYR A 157 -1.56 9.92 20.07
N MET A 158 -2.70 9.24 19.97
CA MET A 158 -4.00 9.79 20.39
C MET A 158 -4.02 10.09 21.89
N ALA A 159 -3.43 9.23 22.72
CA ALA A 159 -3.29 9.47 24.15
C ALA A 159 -2.43 10.72 24.45
N SER A 160 -1.45 11.05 23.61
CA SER A 160 -0.65 12.26 23.76
C SER A 160 -1.43 13.54 23.42
N LEU A 161 -2.35 13.47 22.45
CA LEU A 161 -3.21 14.61 22.09
C LEU A 161 -4.20 14.94 23.20
N HIS A 162 -4.86 13.93 23.77
CA HIS A 162 -5.78 14.13 24.89
C HIS A 162 -5.12 14.77 26.11
N LYS A 163 -3.86 14.44 26.39
CA LYS A 163 -3.09 15.06 27.50
C LYS A 163 -2.77 16.53 27.27
N LEU A 164 -2.68 16.97 26.02
CA LEU A 164 -2.45 18.38 25.68
C LEU A 164 -3.72 19.21 25.84
N ASP A 165 -4.88 18.64 25.50
CA ASP A 165 -6.18 19.31 25.63
C ASP A 165 -6.60 19.49 27.10
N GLU A 166 -6.18 18.60 28.01
CA GLU A 166 -6.45 18.71 29.44
C GLU A 166 -5.54 19.71 30.19
N GLN A 167 -4.49 20.22 29.52
CA GLN A 167 -3.52 21.15 30.09
C GLN A 167 -3.68 22.61 29.59
N GLY A 168 -4.64 22.86 28.70
CA GLY A 168 -5.00 24.20 28.19
C GLY A 168 -6.25 24.76 28.84
#